data_AF-A0A951EC15-F1
#
_entry.id   AF-A0A951EC15-F1
#
_cell.length_a   1.000
_cell.length_b   1.000
_cell.length_c   1.000
_cell.angle_alpha   90.00
_cell.angle_beta   90.00
_cell.angle_gamma   90.00
#
_symmetry.space_group_name_H-M   'P 1'
#
loop_
_entity.id
_entity.type
_entity.pdbx_description
1 polymer ?
#
loop_
_entity_poly.entity_id
_entity_poly.type
_entity_poly.pdbx_seq_one_letter_code
_entity_poly.pdbx_strand_id
1 'polypeptide(L)'
;MTVRLAVAAATLSAVLCGQTPQTQPPTSPTIKQSPAAQTTPSPVPPPSTSNEKAPVPVRSMDLNALDRTADPCTDFYQFACGNWVKNNPIPSDQARWGRFNELAEQNNWVLRGILEKAAAEKSSRDATTQKIGDLYAACMDTGAANKKGITPIKPDLDRIAAIKSSQEIMPVVIDLHNRGEATLFRFGSGQDLKDATEVIAQMFQGGLGLPDREYYLSDQKRFVEFRDAYDKTIVKMLTLAGWQQPQAEDAAKRILALETKLAQASMDRTEMRDPAKRYHRMTQQEASALAPNLSLTRYFEGVHTPANSAVNVGQPDFFKAASELINTTPVDDWKAYLTWSVLRRNADFLSDDFVNANFDLYGKTLRGQAEIQPRWKRCVSTVNRQIGEALGEEYVKVAFGPEAKQRMDQLVANLEAALGEDIQSLDWMSAATKQQAEVKLKA
;
A
#
# COMPACT_ATOMS: atom_id res chain seq x y z
N MET A 1 1.10 43.17 25.02
CA MET A 1 1.44 44.26 24.08
C MET A 1 0.99 43.80 22.71
N THR A 2 -0.15 44.35 22.29
CA THR A 2 -1.00 43.89 21.21
C THR A 2 -0.63 44.68 19.95
N VAL A 3 -0.35 44.02 18.83
CA VAL A 3 -0.36 44.68 17.52
C VAL A 3 -1.13 43.81 16.54
N ARG A 4 -2.33 44.30 16.21
CA ARG A 4 -3.22 43.88 15.14
C ARG A 4 -2.77 44.53 13.83
N LEU A 5 -2.81 43.82 12.71
CA LEU A 5 -2.92 44.36 11.35
C LEU A 5 -3.38 43.23 10.42
N ALA A 6 -4.20 43.40 9.39
CA ALA A 6 -5.30 44.30 9.08
C ALA A 6 -5.98 43.61 7.88
N VAL A 7 -7.29 43.39 7.95
CA VAL A 7 -8.08 42.83 6.83
C VAL A 7 -8.39 43.98 5.88
N ALA A 8 -7.98 43.86 4.61
CA ALA A 8 -8.42 44.74 3.54
C ALA A 8 -9.45 43.99 2.67
N ALA A 9 -10.71 44.37 2.82
CA ALA A 9 -11.78 44.05 1.89
C ALA A 9 -11.65 44.95 0.66
N ALA A 10 -11.60 44.37 -0.54
CA ALA A 10 -11.76 45.11 -1.79
C ALA A 10 -13.08 44.68 -2.44
N THR A 11 -13.93 45.69 -2.61
CA THR A 11 -15.31 45.68 -3.08
C THR A 11 -15.45 45.25 -4.54
N LEU A 12 -16.50 44.47 -4.80
CA LEU A 12 -17.11 44.27 -6.11
C LEU A 12 -17.45 45.62 -6.77
N SER A 13 -17.10 45.78 -8.04
CA SER A 13 -17.76 46.74 -8.93
C SER A 13 -17.97 46.07 -10.28
N ALA A 14 -19.25 45.88 -10.61
CA ALA A 14 -19.71 45.48 -11.92
C ALA A 14 -19.51 46.66 -12.89
N VAL A 15 -18.85 46.42 -14.02
CA VAL A 15 -18.93 47.29 -15.20
C VAL A 15 -19.12 46.42 -16.44
N LEU A 16 -20.08 46.88 -17.24
CA LEU A 16 -20.66 46.27 -18.43
C LEU A 16 -19.65 46.00 -19.56
N CYS A 17 -20.03 45.04 -20.40
CA CYS A 17 -19.56 44.86 -21.79
C CYS A 17 -19.26 46.19 -22.49
N GLY A 18 -17.98 46.45 -22.74
CA GLY A 18 -17.49 47.44 -23.70
C GLY A 18 -16.59 46.73 -24.69
N GLN A 19 -16.98 46.73 -25.96
CA GLN A 19 -16.25 46.14 -27.07
C GLN A 19 -14.88 46.81 -27.24
N THR A 20 -13.79 46.05 -27.08
CA THR A 20 -12.45 46.40 -27.55
C THR A 20 -12.15 45.67 -28.87
N PRO A 21 -11.28 46.24 -29.73
CA PRO A 21 -11.09 45.75 -31.10
C PRO A 21 -10.44 44.37 -31.11
N GLN A 22 -10.97 43.47 -31.94
CA GLN A 22 -10.38 42.16 -32.21
C GLN A 22 -8.95 42.31 -32.74
N THR A 23 -7.95 42.07 -31.89
CA THR A 23 -6.67 41.54 -32.35
C THR A 23 -6.90 40.07 -32.67
N GLN A 24 -6.79 39.71 -33.96
CA GLN A 24 -6.84 38.32 -34.40
C GLN A 24 -5.87 37.48 -33.56
N PRO A 25 -6.29 36.33 -33.00
CA PRO A 25 -5.35 35.39 -32.43
C PRO A 25 -4.38 34.93 -33.54
N PRO A 26 -3.08 34.71 -33.22
CA PRO A 26 -2.15 34.17 -34.19
C PRO A 26 -2.73 32.88 -34.76
N THR A 27 -2.76 32.79 -36.09
CA THR A 27 -3.16 31.60 -36.84
C THR A 27 -2.49 30.37 -36.25
N SER A 28 -3.29 29.45 -35.72
CA SER A 28 -2.81 28.15 -35.26
C SER A 28 -1.99 27.50 -36.38
N PRO A 29 -0.78 26.99 -36.11
CA PRO A 29 -0.06 26.22 -37.11
C PRO A 29 -0.94 25.02 -37.48
N THR A 30 -1.19 24.86 -38.78
CA THR A 30 -1.86 23.69 -39.35
C THR A 30 -1.07 22.45 -38.93
N ILE A 31 -1.52 21.77 -37.87
CA ILE A 31 -1.02 20.45 -37.53
C ILE A 31 -1.46 19.55 -38.69
N LYS A 32 -0.51 19.20 -39.57
CA LYS A 32 -0.68 18.10 -40.52
C LYS A 32 -1.13 16.90 -39.68
N GLN A 33 -2.34 16.40 -39.95
CA GLN A 33 -2.84 15.19 -39.35
C GLN A 33 -1.78 14.09 -39.55
N SER A 34 -1.18 13.69 -38.43
CA SER A 34 -0.38 12.47 -38.39
C SER A 34 -1.30 11.31 -38.76
N PRO A 35 -0.85 10.33 -39.56
CA PRO A 35 -1.68 9.19 -39.94
C PRO A 35 -2.26 8.55 -38.68
N ALA A 36 -3.56 8.20 -38.74
CA ALA A 36 -4.26 7.54 -37.65
C ALA A 36 -3.39 6.41 -37.07
N ALA A 37 -3.08 6.53 -35.78
CA ALA A 37 -2.34 5.52 -35.06
C ALA A 37 -3.05 4.17 -35.24
N GLN A 38 -2.38 3.23 -35.89
CA GLN A 38 -2.78 1.84 -35.84
C GLN A 38 -2.77 1.44 -34.37
N THR A 39 -3.95 1.22 -33.81
CA THR A 39 -4.12 0.60 -32.50
C THR A 39 -3.44 -0.75 -32.56
N THR A 40 -2.30 -0.90 -31.90
CA THR A 40 -1.76 -2.21 -31.57
C THR A 40 -2.88 -2.99 -30.88
N PRO A 41 -3.24 -4.20 -31.37
CA PRO A 41 -4.30 -4.98 -30.74
C PRO A 41 -3.94 -5.22 -29.28
N SER A 42 -4.94 -5.11 -28.39
CA SER A 42 -4.78 -5.52 -27.00
C SER A 42 -4.22 -6.96 -26.97
N PRO A 43 -3.27 -7.26 -26.08
CA PRO A 43 -2.69 -8.60 -26.01
C PRO A 43 -3.80 -9.63 -25.84
N VAL A 44 -3.81 -10.63 -26.72
CA VAL A 44 -4.76 -11.75 -26.62
C VAL A 44 -4.30 -12.59 -25.43
N PRO A 45 -5.10 -12.70 -24.37
CA PRO A 45 -4.70 -13.50 -23.21
C PRO A 45 -4.59 -14.96 -23.64
N PRO A 46 -3.58 -15.71 -23.14
CA PRO A 46 -3.55 -17.15 -23.34
C PRO A 46 -4.84 -17.77 -22.78
N PRO A 47 -5.35 -18.85 -23.40
CA PRO A 47 -6.64 -19.42 -23.03
C PRO A 47 -6.65 -19.83 -21.56
N SER A 48 -7.57 -19.23 -20.78
CA SER A 48 -7.84 -19.68 -19.41
C SER A 48 -8.66 -20.96 -19.47
N THR A 49 -8.43 -21.86 -18.52
CA THR A 49 -9.20 -23.09 -18.34
C THR A 49 -10.57 -22.87 -17.70
N SER A 50 -10.99 -21.62 -17.48
CA SER A 50 -12.23 -21.25 -16.80
C SER A 50 -13.32 -20.68 -17.71
N ASN A 51 -14.59 -20.91 -17.35
CA ASN A 51 -15.77 -20.34 -18.01
C ASN A 51 -16.01 -18.85 -17.67
N GLU A 52 -15.07 -18.18 -16.99
CA GLU A 52 -15.18 -16.77 -16.64
C GLU A 52 -14.89 -15.92 -17.89
N LYS A 53 -15.70 -14.87 -18.13
CA LYS A 53 -15.52 -14.01 -19.30
C LYS A 53 -14.31 -13.10 -19.08
N ALA A 54 -13.44 -13.01 -20.08
CA ALA A 54 -12.34 -12.06 -20.09
C ALA A 54 -12.87 -10.61 -19.91
N PRO A 55 -12.10 -9.73 -19.25
CA PRO A 55 -12.49 -8.33 -19.09
C PRO A 55 -12.58 -7.63 -20.45
N VAL A 56 -13.52 -6.68 -20.56
CA VAL A 56 -13.68 -5.86 -21.76
C VAL A 56 -12.41 -5.01 -21.96
N PRO A 57 -11.77 -5.02 -23.14
CA PRO A 57 -10.58 -4.21 -23.42
C PRO A 57 -10.77 -2.71 -23.14
N VAL A 58 -9.76 -2.06 -22.56
CA VAL A 58 -9.81 -0.64 -22.18
C VAL A 58 -9.65 0.16 -23.46
N ARG A 59 -10.67 0.93 -23.83
CA ARG A 59 -10.58 1.90 -24.93
C ARG A 59 -9.74 3.11 -24.50
N SER A 60 -8.83 3.56 -25.37
CA SER A 60 -7.95 4.71 -25.10
C SER A 60 -8.74 6.02 -24.96
N MET A 61 -9.79 6.20 -25.75
CA MET A 61 -10.74 7.30 -25.64
C MET A 61 -12.15 6.77 -25.93
N ASP A 62 -13.07 6.94 -24.99
CA ASP A 62 -14.47 6.55 -25.16
C ASP A 62 -15.36 7.79 -25.11
N LEU A 63 -15.77 8.27 -26.28
CA LEU A 63 -16.65 9.45 -26.37
C LEU A 63 -18.04 9.21 -25.76
N ASN A 64 -18.43 7.95 -25.53
CA ASN A 64 -19.68 7.62 -24.85
C ASN A 64 -19.57 7.79 -23.32
N ALA A 65 -18.36 7.93 -22.77
CA ALA A 65 -18.15 8.25 -21.36
C ALA A 65 -18.56 9.69 -21.02
N LEU A 66 -18.56 10.58 -22.02
CA LEU A 66 -18.89 11.99 -21.85
C LEU A 66 -20.38 12.17 -21.56
N ASP A 67 -20.72 12.89 -20.49
CA ASP A 67 -22.06 13.41 -20.24
C ASP A 67 -22.18 14.83 -20.82
N ARG A 68 -22.63 14.92 -22.07
CA ARG A 68 -22.79 16.20 -22.78
C ARG A 68 -23.94 17.05 -22.23
N THR A 69 -24.70 16.57 -21.25
CA THR A 69 -25.74 17.38 -20.58
C THR A 69 -25.17 18.24 -19.46
N ALA A 70 -23.98 17.91 -18.95
CA ALA A 70 -23.26 18.72 -17.98
C ALA A 70 -22.45 19.82 -18.67
N ASP A 71 -22.45 21.02 -18.07
CA ASP A 71 -21.60 22.12 -18.52
C ASP A 71 -20.13 21.87 -18.10
N PRO A 72 -19.20 21.70 -19.05
CA PRO A 72 -17.79 21.47 -18.73
C PRO A 72 -17.13 22.63 -17.96
N CYS A 73 -17.67 23.86 -18.04
CA CYS A 73 -17.17 25.01 -17.28
C CYS A 73 -17.63 25.01 -15.81
N THR A 74 -18.64 24.21 -15.47
CA THR A 74 -19.20 24.09 -14.12
C THR A 74 -18.74 22.81 -13.42
N ASP A 75 -18.85 21.67 -14.10
CA ASP A 75 -18.39 20.37 -13.58
C ASP A 75 -17.76 19.55 -14.71
N PHE A 76 -16.46 19.75 -14.89
CA PHE A 76 -15.70 19.03 -15.91
C PHE A 76 -15.62 17.53 -15.62
N TYR A 77 -15.71 17.09 -14.36
CA TYR A 77 -15.70 15.67 -14.02
C TYR A 77 -17.00 15.00 -14.46
N GLN A 78 -18.16 15.60 -14.17
CA GLN A 78 -19.43 15.10 -14.66
C GLN A 78 -19.46 15.10 -16.19
N PHE A 79 -19.05 16.19 -16.84
CA PHE A 79 -18.96 16.23 -18.30
C PHE A 79 -18.08 15.12 -18.88
N ALA A 80 -16.88 14.91 -18.32
CA ALA A 80 -15.92 13.96 -18.87
C ALA A 80 -16.21 12.49 -18.51
N CYS A 81 -16.82 12.23 -17.35
CA CYS A 81 -16.91 10.89 -16.76
C CYS A 81 -18.34 10.45 -16.43
N GLY A 82 -19.33 11.34 -16.47
CA GLY A 82 -20.68 11.10 -15.92
C GLY A 82 -21.37 9.86 -16.49
N ASN A 83 -21.33 9.67 -17.82
CA ASN A 83 -21.89 8.48 -18.44
C ASN A 83 -21.09 7.21 -18.14
N TRP A 84 -19.76 7.31 -17.98
CA TRP A 84 -18.95 6.16 -17.55
C TRP A 84 -19.31 5.75 -16.12
N VAL A 85 -19.39 6.69 -15.17
CA VAL A 85 -19.76 6.40 -13.78
C VAL A 85 -21.14 5.74 -13.69
N LYS A 86 -22.11 6.25 -14.46
CA LYS A 86 -23.46 5.68 -14.53
C LYS A 86 -23.49 4.24 -15.02
N ASN A 87 -22.66 3.92 -16.02
CA ASN A 87 -22.66 2.61 -16.69
C ASN A 87 -21.69 1.59 -16.07
N ASN A 88 -20.89 2.00 -15.09
CA ASN A 88 -19.85 1.16 -14.48
C ASN A 88 -20.02 1.14 -12.95
N PRO A 89 -21.08 0.48 -12.44
CA PRO A 89 -21.23 0.29 -11.00
C PRO A 89 -20.04 -0.46 -10.42
N ILE A 90 -19.72 -0.21 -9.15
CA ILE A 90 -18.62 -0.88 -8.45
C ILE A 90 -18.92 -2.39 -8.41
N PRO A 91 -18.06 -3.26 -8.99
CA PRO A 91 -18.25 -4.70 -8.88
C PRO A 91 -18.25 -5.15 -7.42
N SER A 92 -19.02 -6.20 -7.09
CA SER A 92 -19.20 -6.68 -5.72
C SER A 92 -17.88 -7.04 -5.03
N ASP A 93 -16.88 -7.47 -5.80
CA ASP A 93 -15.55 -7.84 -5.33
C ASP A 93 -14.55 -6.66 -5.25
N GLN A 94 -15.04 -5.42 -5.37
CA GLN A 94 -14.22 -4.21 -5.32
C GLN A 94 -14.77 -3.19 -4.32
N ALA A 95 -13.87 -2.41 -3.71
CA ALA A 95 -14.23 -1.26 -2.88
C ALA A 95 -14.33 0.05 -3.68
N ARG A 96 -13.78 0.06 -4.90
CA ARG A 96 -13.77 1.21 -5.81
C ARG A 96 -13.64 0.72 -7.24
N TRP A 97 -14.19 1.48 -8.19
CA TRP A 97 -14.10 1.17 -9.61
C TRP A 97 -13.80 2.42 -10.42
N GLY A 98 -12.91 2.27 -11.40
CA GLY A 98 -12.33 3.36 -12.19
C GLY A 98 -11.56 2.81 -13.38
N ARG A 99 -11.12 3.68 -14.30
CA ARG A 99 -10.31 3.30 -15.47
C ARG A 99 -9.03 2.54 -15.10
N PHE A 100 -8.38 2.92 -13.99
CA PHE A 100 -7.21 2.20 -13.48
C PHE A 100 -7.55 0.79 -12.98
N ASN A 101 -8.76 0.59 -12.44
CA ASN A 101 -9.22 -0.74 -12.03
C ASN A 101 -9.49 -1.62 -13.26
N GLU A 102 -10.11 -1.07 -14.32
CA GLU A 102 -10.31 -1.82 -15.57
C GLU A 102 -8.96 -2.28 -16.17
N LEU A 103 -7.95 -1.41 -16.16
CA LEU A 103 -6.60 -1.76 -16.60
C LEU A 103 -5.96 -2.81 -15.69
N ALA A 104 -6.09 -2.66 -14.38
CA ALA A 104 -5.59 -3.65 -13.43
C ALA A 104 -6.25 -5.02 -13.63
N GLU A 105 -7.55 -5.07 -13.91
CA GLU A 105 -8.26 -6.32 -14.20
C GLU A 105 -7.80 -6.97 -15.50
N GLN A 106 -7.50 -6.19 -16.54
CA GLN A 106 -6.86 -6.71 -17.76
C GLN A 106 -5.48 -7.29 -17.49
N ASN A 107 -4.65 -6.56 -16.74
CA ASN A 107 -3.33 -7.05 -16.38
C ASN A 107 -3.44 -8.33 -15.55
N ASN A 108 -4.33 -8.37 -14.55
CA ASN A 108 -4.61 -9.55 -13.74
C ASN A 108 -5.02 -10.75 -14.62
N TRP A 109 -5.80 -10.52 -15.68
CA TRP A 109 -6.21 -11.56 -16.59
C TRP A 109 -5.04 -12.13 -17.42
N VAL A 110 -4.15 -11.28 -17.92
CA VAL A 110 -2.92 -11.71 -18.61
C VAL A 110 -2.02 -12.49 -17.65
N LEU A 111 -1.78 -11.95 -16.45
CA LEU A 111 -0.96 -12.57 -15.41
C LEU A 111 -1.52 -13.94 -14.99
N ARG A 112 -2.83 -14.05 -14.83
CA ARG A 112 -3.51 -15.32 -14.57
C ARG A 112 -3.17 -16.35 -15.63
N GLY A 113 -3.28 -15.99 -16.90
CA GLY A 113 -2.99 -16.91 -18.00
C GLY A 113 -1.53 -17.38 -18.02
N ILE A 114 -0.57 -16.49 -17.74
CA ILE A 114 0.86 -16.85 -17.56
C ILE A 114 1.02 -17.86 -16.43
N LEU A 115 0.39 -17.59 -15.28
CA LEU A 115 0.51 -18.44 -14.09
C LEU A 115 -0.19 -19.79 -14.24
N GLU A 116 -1.36 -19.84 -14.87
CA GLU A 116 -2.07 -21.09 -15.18
C GLU A 116 -1.23 -21.98 -16.11
N LYS A 117 -0.62 -21.39 -17.14
CA LYS A 117 0.31 -22.11 -18.02
C LYS A 117 1.54 -22.62 -17.26
N ALA A 118 2.17 -21.75 -16.48
CA ALA A 118 3.35 -22.09 -15.68
C ALA A 118 3.06 -23.17 -14.61
N ALA A 119 1.83 -23.25 -14.10
CA ALA A 119 1.41 -24.30 -13.16
C ALA A 119 1.14 -25.64 -13.86
N ALA A 120 0.63 -25.62 -15.09
CA ALA A 120 0.25 -26.83 -15.84
C ALA A 120 1.44 -27.52 -16.53
N GLU A 121 2.32 -26.77 -17.19
CA GLU A 121 3.39 -27.31 -18.05
C GLU A 121 4.64 -27.68 -17.23
N LYS A 122 4.60 -28.76 -16.45
CA LYS A 122 5.67 -29.07 -15.49
C LYS A 122 7.00 -29.52 -16.09
N SER A 123 7.00 -30.11 -17.29
CA SER A 123 8.14 -30.84 -17.86
C SER A 123 9.20 -29.98 -18.57
N SER A 124 8.99 -28.67 -18.69
CA SER A 124 9.86 -27.78 -19.49
C SER A 124 10.05 -26.39 -18.88
N ARG A 125 9.89 -26.24 -17.56
CA ARG A 125 9.99 -24.95 -16.87
C ARG A 125 11.45 -24.64 -16.53
N ASP A 126 11.88 -23.41 -16.80
CA ASP A 126 13.05 -22.85 -16.15
C ASP A 126 12.75 -22.55 -14.66
N ALA A 127 13.76 -22.11 -13.92
CA ALA A 127 13.64 -21.85 -12.49
C ALA A 127 12.63 -20.73 -12.17
N THR A 128 12.52 -19.71 -13.03
CA THR A 128 11.60 -18.57 -12.87
C THR A 128 10.17 -19.04 -13.05
N THR A 129 9.88 -19.69 -14.18
CA THR A 129 8.57 -20.26 -14.53
C THR A 129 8.12 -21.28 -13.50
N GLN A 130 9.04 -22.12 -13.01
CA GLN A 130 8.73 -23.07 -11.96
C GLN A 130 8.25 -22.36 -10.68
N LYS A 131 9.00 -21.35 -10.19
CA LYS A 131 8.65 -20.63 -8.94
C LYS A 131 7.29 -19.95 -9.01
N ILE A 132 7.01 -19.22 -10.11
CA ILE A 132 5.72 -18.53 -10.26
C ILE A 132 4.56 -19.53 -10.39
N GLY A 133 4.75 -20.62 -11.13
CA GLY A 133 3.74 -21.66 -11.32
C GLY A 133 3.46 -22.44 -10.04
N ASP A 134 4.50 -22.84 -9.31
CA ASP A 134 4.36 -23.61 -8.06
C ASP A 134 3.74 -22.75 -6.94
N LEU A 135 4.13 -21.47 -6.82
CA LEU A 135 3.52 -20.55 -5.85
C LEU A 135 2.04 -20.29 -6.17
N TYR A 136 1.70 -20.09 -7.44
CA TYR A 136 0.31 -19.92 -7.86
C TYR A 136 -0.52 -21.19 -7.58
N ALA A 137 -0.02 -22.36 -7.95
CA ALA A 137 -0.68 -23.64 -7.72
C ALA A 137 -0.90 -23.90 -6.21
N ALA A 138 0.11 -23.63 -5.38
CA ALA A 138 0.00 -23.76 -3.92
C ALA A 138 -1.06 -22.81 -3.35
N CYS A 139 -1.15 -21.57 -3.86
CA CYS A 139 -2.18 -20.64 -3.43
C CYS A 139 -3.59 -21.06 -3.87
N MET A 140 -3.73 -21.66 -5.06
CA MET A 140 -5.02 -22.08 -5.60
C MET A 140 -5.60 -23.32 -4.91
N ASP A 141 -4.79 -24.14 -4.25
CA ASP A 141 -5.22 -25.37 -3.57
C ASP A 141 -5.92 -25.10 -2.23
N THR A 142 -7.18 -24.69 -2.29
CA THR A 142 -8.02 -24.47 -1.11
C THR A 142 -8.30 -25.76 -0.33
N GLY A 143 -8.33 -26.91 -1.01
CA GLY A 143 -8.51 -28.21 -0.35
C GLY A 143 -7.37 -28.52 0.61
N ALA A 144 -6.12 -28.33 0.18
CA ALA A 144 -4.95 -28.48 1.04
C ALA A 144 -4.92 -27.44 2.17
N ALA A 145 -5.25 -26.18 1.89
CA ALA A 145 -5.32 -25.12 2.90
C ALA A 145 -6.36 -25.44 3.99
N ASN A 146 -7.58 -25.82 3.59
CA ASN A 146 -8.65 -26.19 4.52
C ASN A 146 -8.30 -27.43 5.35
N LYS A 147 -7.69 -28.45 4.74
CA LYS A 147 -7.22 -29.64 5.46
C LYS A 147 -6.15 -29.32 6.50
N LYS A 148 -5.24 -28.38 6.21
CA LYS A 148 -4.19 -27.98 7.14
C LYS A 148 -4.71 -27.04 8.24
N GLY A 149 -5.74 -26.24 7.95
CA GLY A 149 -6.31 -25.30 8.90
C GLY A 149 -5.25 -24.35 9.46
N ILE A 150 -5.19 -24.24 10.80
CA ILE A 150 -4.23 -23.41 11.52
C ILE A 150 -2.84 -24.04 11.67
N THR A 151 -2.69 -25.34 11.39
CA THR A 151 -1.46 -26.10 11.64
C THR A 151 -0.16 -25.42 11.16
N PRO A 152 -0.10 -24.78 9.98
CA PRO A 152 1.14 -24.16 9.48
C PRO A 152 1.73 -23.09 10.40
N ILE A 153 0.91 -22.38 11.19
CA ILE A 153 1.37 -21.32 12.11
C ILE A 153 1.43 -21.78 13.57
N LYS A 154 1.08 -23.03 13.85
CA LYS A 154 1.13 -23.57 15.22
C LYS A 154 2.51 -23.42 15.89
N PRO A 155 3.65 -23.62 15.21
CA PRO A 155 4.96 -23.40 15.81
C PRO A 155 5.17 -21.97 16.34
N ASP A 156 4.61 -20.97 15.65
CA ASP A 156 4.68 -19.56 16.08
C ASP A 156 3.81 -19.32 17.31
N LEU A 157 2.60 -19.88 17.31
CA LEU A 157 1.69 -19.79 18.45
C LEU A 157 2.26 -20.48 19.69
N ASP A 158 2.88 -21.65 19.52
CA ASP A 158 3.51 -22.39 20.61
C ASP A 158 4.72 -21.61 21.17
N ARG A 159 5.52 -20.96 20.30
CA ARG A 159 6.62 -20.08 20.72
C ARG A 159 6.14 -18.86 21.50
N ILE A 160 5.04 -18.23 21.07
CA ILE A 160 4.43 -17.11 21.79
C ILE A 160 3.85 -17.58 23.14
N ALA A 161 3.17 -18.74 23.16
CA ALA A 161 2.62 -19.31 24.38
C ALA A 161 3.70 -19.61 25.44
N ALA A 162 4.93 -19.91 24.99
CA ALA A 162 6.07 -20.21 25.84
C ALA A 162 6.74 -18.99 26.50
N ILE A 163 6.40 -17.75 26.10
CA ILE A 163 6.94 -16.52 26.71
C ILE A 163 6.56 -16.47 28.20
N LYS A 164 7.56 -16.29 29.08
CA LYS A 164 7.40 -16.19 30.54
C LYS A 164 7.76 -14.83 31.12
N SER A 165 8.50 -14.02 30.37
CA SER A 165 9.06 -12.76 30.85
C SER A 165 9.12 -11.71 29.74
N SER A 166 9.18 -10.43 30.12
CA SER A 166 9.29 -9.32 29.15
C SER A 166 10.52 -9.44 28.22
N GLN A 167 11.59 -10.04 28.73
CA GLN A 167 12.85 -10.25 28.03
C GLN A 167 12.73 -11.27 26.87
N GLU A 168 11.70 -12.12 26.90
CA GLU A 168 11.43 -13.14 25.89
C GLU A 168 10.52 -12.64 24.75
N ILE A 169 9.97 -11.42 24.84
CA ILE A 169 9.11 -10.83 23.80
C ILE A 169 9.93 -10.53 22.53
N MET A 170 11.04 -9.80 22.67
CA MET A 170 11.84 -9.36 21.53
C MET A 170 12.49 -10.49 20.73
N PRO A 171 12.96 -11.61 21.33
CA PRO A 171 13.33 -12.81 20.59
C PRO A 171 12.25 -13.34 19.63
N VAL A 172 10.98 -13.28 20.02
CA VAL A 172 9.87 -13.66 19.14
C VAL A 172 9.66 -12.64 18.02
N VAL A 173 9.76 -11.34 18.34
CA VAL A 173 9.69 -10.26 17.34
C VAL A 173 10.82 -10.40 16.29
N ILE A 174 12.04 -10.72 16.70
CA ILE A 174 13.19 -10.95 15.81
C ILE A 174 12.89 -12.07 14.82
N ASP A 175 12.43 -13.22 15.31
CA ASP A 175 12.12 -14.37 14.46
C ASP A 175 10.99 -14.06 13.46
N LEU A 176 9.94 -13.37 13.90
CA LEU A 176 8.85 -12.92 13.04
C LEU A 176 9.38 -11.96 11.96
N HIS A 177 10.23 -11.00 12.32
CA HIS A 177 10.83 -10.06 11.37
C HIS A 177 11.70 -10.75 10.32
N ASN A 178 12.49 -11.76 10.70
CA ASN A 178 13.30 -12.56 9.78
C ASN A 178 12.46 -13.33 8.74
N ARG A 179 11.16 -13.55 9.02
CA ARG A 179 10.20 -14.18 8.10
C ARG A 179 9.29 -13.18 7.38
N GLY A 180 9.58 -11.89 7.47
CA GLY A 180 8.77 -10.83 6.84
C GLY A 180 7.50 -10.46 7.62
N GLU A 181 7.36 -10.96 8.85
CA GLU A 181 6.22 -10.67 9.72
C GLU A 181 6.45 -9.42 10.60
N ALA A 182 6.35 -8.21 10.04
CA ALA A 182 6.48 -6.97 10.81
C ALA A 182 5.44 -6.82 11.96
N THR A 183 5.88 -6.97 13.20
CA THR A 183 5.08 -6.80 14.42
C THR A 183 5.71 -5.74 15.30
N LEU A 184 4.94 -5.06 16.14
CA LEU A 184 5.39 -3.95 17.01
C LEU A 184 5.93 -2.70 16.29
N PHE A 185 6.89 -2.83 15.37
CA PHE A 185 7.46 -1.74 14.56
C PHE A 185 7.87 -2.24 13.16
N ARG A 186 8.26 -1.32 12.29
CA ARG A 186 8.77 -1.64 10.95
C ARG A 186 10.29 -1.49 10.93
N PHE A 187 10.95 -2.43 10.27
CA PHE A 187 12.39 -2.45 10.10
C PHE A 187 12.76 -2.91 8.69
N GLY A 188 13.83 -2.34 8.14
CA GLY A 188 14.38 -2.75 6.85
C GLY A 188 15.60 -1.92 6.48
N SER A 189 16.12 -2.15 5.28
CA SER A 189 17.17 -1.31 4.69
C SER A 189 16.55 -0.23 3.79
N GLY A 190 17.23 0.91 3.68
CA GLY A 190 16.87 1.97 2.74
C GLY A 190 18.00 2.97 2.58
N GLN A 191 17.97 3.74 1.50
CA GLN A 191 18.94 4.82 1.28
C GLN A 191 18.87 5.86 2.40
N ASP A 192 20.03 6.42 2.79
CA ASP A 192 20.07 7.57 3.69
C ASP A 192 19.51 8.80 2.97
N LEU A 193 18.57 9.52 3.62
CA LEU A 193 17.93 10.71 3.03
C LEU A 193 18.91 11.87 2.78
N LYS A 194 20.04 11.91 3.50
CA LYS A 194 21.08 12.93 3.29
C LYS A 194 22.31 12.41 2.54
N ASP A 195 22.41 11.11 2.31
CA ASP A 195 23.43 10.50 1.47
C ASP A 195 22.84 9.29 0.71
N ALA A 196 22.34 9.54 -0.50
CA ALA A 196 21.71 8.50 -1.32
C ALA A 196 22.68 7.40 -1.78
N THR A 197 24.00 7.55 -1.55
CA THR A 197 25.00 6.53 -1.86
C THR A 197 25.13 5.48 -0.75
N GLU A 198 24.62 5.75 0.45
CA GLU A 198 24.62 4.83 1.58
C GLU A 198 23.28 4.10 1.74
N VAL A 199 23.36 2.80 2.05
CA VAL A 199 22.21 2.01 2.53
C VAL A 199 22.36 1.84 4.04
N ILE A 200 21.36 2.33 4.78
CA ILE A 200 21.34 2.29 6.25
C ILE A 200 20.13 1.50 6.74
N ALA A 201 20.14 1.14 8.03
CA ALA A 201 18.98 0.55 8.67
C ALA A 201 17.88 1.63 8.88
N GLN A 202 16.63 1.24 8.69
CA GLN A 202 15.48 2.13 8.80
C GLN A 202 14.49 1.54 9.82
N MET A 203 14.17 2.31 10.86
CA MET A 203 13.23 1.95 11.92
C MET A 203 12.04 2.92 11.92
N PHE A 204 10.82 2.41 11.78
CA PHE A 204 9.61 3.22 11.77
C PHE A 204 8.52 2.67 12.69
N GLN A 205 7.62 3.54 13.14
CA GLN A 205 6.44 3.14 13.90
C GLN A 205 5.62 2.06 13.19
N GLY A 206 4.94 1.22 13.96
CA GLY A 206 4.14 0.14 13.43
C GLY A 206 3.25 -0.49 14.50
N GLY A 207 3.01 -1.79 14.36
CA GLY A 207 2.36 -2.59 15.39
C GLY A 207 0.85 -2.43 15.53
N LEU A 208 0.20 -1.58 14.72
CA LEU A 208 -1.26 -1.42 14.72
C LEU A 208 -1.91 -2.42 13.75
N GLY A 209 -3.07 -2.99 14.12
CA GLY A 209 -3.87 -3.81 13.22
C GLY A 209 -4.92 -3.03 12.43
N LEU A 210 -5.38 -1.87 12.91
CA LEU A 210 -6.21 -0.94 12.14
C LEU A 210 -5.37 0.00 11.25
N PRO A 211 -5.95 0.61 10.20
CA PRO A 211 -5.19 1.28 9.14
C PRO A 211 -4.33 2.48 9.56
N ASP A 212 -4.72 3.19 10.62
CA ASP A 212 -4.06 4.40 11.07
C ASP A 212 -4.33 4.65 12.57
N ARG A 213 -3.49 5.47 13.22
CA ARG A 213 -3.67 5.83 14.64
C ARG A 213 -5.05 6.44 14.92
N GLU A 214 -5.61 7.20 13.98
CA GLU A 214 -6.91 7.86 14.17
C GLU A 214 -8.04 6.85 14.42
N TYR A 215 -7.94 5.63 13.89
CA TYR A 215 -8.92 4.56 14.14
C TYR A 215 -9.00 4.17 15.62
N TYR A 216 -7.95 4.42 16.40
CA TYR A 216 -7.90 4.16 17.83
C TYR A 216 -8.33 5.37 18.67
N LEU A 217 -7.99 6.58 18.21
CA LEU A 217 -8.07 7.80 19.01
C LEU A 217 -9.36 8.60 18.79
N SER A 218 -9.96 8.51 17.60
CA SER A 218 -11.12 9.32 17.24
C SER A 218 -12.39 8.84 17.95
N ASP A 219 -13.19 9.78 18.45
CA ASP A 219 -14.51 9.55 19.03
C ASP A 219 -15.64 9.58 17.99
N GLN A 220 -15.36 9.92 16.73
CA GLN A 220 -16.38 9.94 15.69
C GLN A 220 -17.01 8.55 15.55
N LYS A 221 -18.34 8.52 15.42
CA LYS A 221 -19.16 7.29 15.39
C LYS A 221 -18.56 6.16 14.53
N ARG A 222 -18.13 6.47 13.31
CA ARG A 222 -17.53 5.46 12.40
C ARG A 222 -16.29 4.76 12.97
N PHE A 223 -15.44 5.47 13.73
CA PHE A 223 -14.23 4.89 14.28
C PHE A 223 -14.52 4.07 15.55
N VAL A 224 -15.54 4.45 16.32
CA VAL A 224 -16.08 3.60 17.40
C VAL A 224 -16.60 2.29 16.80
N GLU A 225 -17.42 2.36 15.75
CA GLU A 225 -17.96 1.18 15.05
C GLU A 225 -16.86 0.29 14.46
N PHE A 226 -15.78 0.88 13.92
CA PHE A 226 -14.62 0.13 13.44
C PHE A 226 -13.85 -0.56 14.56
N ARG A 227 -13.71 0.06 15.74
CA ARG A 227 -13.09 -0.59 16.91
C ARG A 227 -13.96 -1.74 17.44
N ASP A 228 -15.28 -1.57 17.47
CA ASP A 228 -16.20 -2.64 17.87
C ASP A 228 -16.15 -3.83 16.91
N ALA A 229 -16.06 -3.57 15.59
CA ALA A 229 -15.87 -4.62 14.60
C ALA A 229 -14.50 -5.29 14.73
N TYR A 230 -13.46 -4.50 15.01
CA TYR A 230 -12.10 -5.00 15.22
C TYR A 230 -12.02 -5.96 16.41
N ASP A 231 -12.58 -5.58 17.56
CA ASP A 231 -12.67 -6.42 18.76
C ASP A 231 -13.36 -7.75 18.45
N LYS A 232 -14.53 -7.72 17.80
CA LYS A 232 -15.26 -8.92 17.38
C LYS A 232 -14.44 -9.83 16.46
N THR A 233 -13.68 -9.26 15.53
CA THR A 233 -12.82 -10.03 14.63
C THR A 233 -11.65 -10.66 15.37
N ILE A 234 -11.05 -9.97 16.34
CA ILE A 234 -10.01 -10.56 17.21
C ILE A 234 -10.60 -11.76 17.96
N VAL A 235 -11.77 -11.60 18.59
CA VAL A 235 -12.46 -12.70 19.29
C VAL A 235 -12.70 -13.88 18.35
N LYS A 236 -13.28 -13.64 17.17
CA LYS A 236 -13.54 -14.69 16.16
C LYS A 236 -12.26 -15.44 15.78
N MET A 237 -11.17 -14.72 15.52
CA MET A 237 -9.90 -15.30 15.10
C MET A 237 -9.21 -16.09 16.23
N LEU A 238 -9.27 -15.61 17.47
CA LEU A 238 -8.77 -16.34 18.64
C LEU A 238 -9.59 -17.60 18.93
N THR A 239 -10.92 -17.53 18.82
CA THR A 239 -11.80 -18.71 18.95
C THR A 239 -11.50 -19.75 17.86
N LEU A 240 -11.28 -19.33 16.60
CA LEU A 240 -10.82 -20.22 15.54
C LEU A 240 -9.44 -20.85 15.84
N ALA A 241 -8.60 -20.16 16.60
CA ALA A 241 -7.33 -20.67 17.10
C ALA A 241 -7.46 -21.56 18.35
N GLY A 242 -8.68 -21.87 18.79
CA GLY A 242 -8.96 -22.78 19.89
C GLY A 242 -9.04 -22.13 21.27
N TRP A 243 -9.06 -20.79 21.35
CA TRP A 243 -9.26 -20.08 22.61
C TRP A 243 -10.73 -20.20 23.04
N GLN A 244 -10.97 -20.31 24.35
CA GLN A 244 -12.34 -20.29 24.87
C GLN A 244 -12.93 -18.90 24.73
N GLN A 245 -14.24 -18.81 24.43
CA GLN A 245 -14.91 -17.54 24.15
C GLN A 245 -14.64 -16.45 25.20
N PRO A 246 -14.76 -16.70 26.54
CA PRO A 246 -14.48 -15.65 27.53
C PRO A 246 -13.01 -15.21 27.55
N GLN A 247 -12.09 -16.13 27.27
CA GLN A 247 -10.65 -15.83 27.18
C GLN A 247 -10.34 -14.99 25.94
N ALA A 248 -10.98 -15.30 24.81
CA ALA A 248 -10.83 -14.54 23.57
C ALA A 248 -11.37 -13.11 23.72
N GLU A 249 -12.53 -12.93 24.38
CA GLU A 249 -13.13 -11.62 24.67
C GLU A 249 -12.26 -10.76 25.59
N ASP A 250 -11.69 -11.35 26.63
CA ASP A 250 -10.73 -10.64 27.50
C ASP A 250 -9.45 -10.25 26.74
N ALA A 251 -8.89 -11.18 25.96
CA ALA A 251 -7.70 -10.93 25.16
C ALA A 251 -7.91 -9.82 24.12
N ALA A 252 -9.06 -9.79 23.44
CA ALA A 252 -9.39 -8.76 22.45
C ALA A 252 -9.33 -7.34 23.05
N LYS A 253 -9.89 -7.16 24.25
CA LYS A 253 -9.83 -5.88 24.98
C LYS A 253 -8.40 -5.48 25.32
N ARG A 254 -7.59 -6.42 25.79
CA ARG A 254 -6.17 -6.18 26.14
C ARG A 254 -5.33 -5.84 24.90
N ILE A 255 -5.57 -6.53 23.79
CA ILE A 255 -4.95 -6.23 22.49
C ILE A 255 -5.31 -4.81 22.04
N LEU A 256 -6.60 -4.46 22.02
CA LEU A 256 -7.06 -3.13 21.62
C LEU A 256 -6.47 -2.04 22.54
N ALA A 257 -6.40 -2.28 23.85
CA ALA A 257 -5.82 -1.34 24.80
C ALA A 257 -4.31 -1.13 24.55
N LEU A 258 -3.54 -2.20 24.31
CA LEU A 258 -2.12 -2.09 23.98
C LEU A 258 -1.89 -1.36 22.66
N GLU A 259 -2.62 -1.73 21.60
CA GLU A 259 -2.54 -1.04 20.31
C GLU A 259 -2.95 0.42 20.41
N THR A 260 -3.91 0.77 21.26
CA THR A 260 -4.29 2.17 21.51
C THR A 260 -3.14 2.96 22.12
N LYS A 261 -2.36 2.38 23.05
CA LYS A 261 -1.16 3.04 23.61
C LYS A 261 -0.08 3.23 22.54
N LEU A 262 0.13 2.24 21.66
CA LEU A 262 1.02 2.38 20.51
C LEU A 262 0.54 3.47 19.53
N ALA A 263 -0.76 3.59 19.30
CA ALA A 263 -1.37 4.60 18.46
C ALA A 263 -1.24 6.02 19.06
N GLN A 264 -1.32 6.15 20.39
CA GLN A 264 -1.06 7.41 21.08
C GLN A 264 0.38 7.89 20.89
N ALA A 265 1.36 6.97 20.89
CA ALA A 265 2.76 7.30 20.68
C ALA A 265 3.16 7.45 19.19
N SER A 266 2.30 7.05 18.26
CA SER A 266 2.55 7.14 16.83
C SER A 266 2.48 8.59 16.34
N MET A 267 3.36 9.00 15.43
CA MET A 267 3.26 10.28 14.71
C MET A 267 2.08 10.26 13.75
N ASP A 268 1.36 11.38 13.62
CA ASP A 268 0.24 11.48 12.67
C ASP A 268 0.69 11.64 11.21
N ARG A 269 -0.24 11.39 10.29
CA ARG A 269 0.04 11.41 8.84
C ARG A 269 0.44 12.78 8.30
N THR A 270 0.01 13.86 8.93
CA THR A 270 0.36 15.23 8.50
C THR A 270 1.80 15.51 8.86
N GLU A 271 2.21 15.21 10.09
CA GLU A 271 3.60 15.35 10.51
C GLU A 271 4.56 14.45 9.73
N MET A 272 4.14 13.22 9.41
CA MET A 272 4.94 12.30 8.58
C MET A 272 5.18 12.80 7.15
N ARG A 273 4.50 13.84 6.65
CA ARG A 273 4.79 14.41 5.33
C ARG A 273 6.06 15.25 5.32
N ASP A 274 6.52 15.73 6.48
CA ASP A 274 7.78 16.45 6.61
C ASP A 274 8.95 15.46 6.72
N PRO A 275 9.85 15.39 5.72
CA PRO A 275 11.00 14.49 5.77
C PRO A 275 11.96 14.80 6.94
N ALA A 276 12.07 16.06 7.35
CA ALA A 276 12.98 16.46 8.42
C ALA A 276 12.52 15.89 9.77
N LYS A 277 11.20 15.81 10.00
CA LYS A 277 10.61 15.20 11.20
C LYS A 277 10.78 13.68 11.27
N ARG A 278 11.23 13.02 10.20
CA ARG A 278 11.43 11.56 10.14
C ARG A 278 12.89 11.15 9.94
N TYR A 279 13.81 12.10 10.04
CA TYR A 279 15.22 11.86 9.83
C TYR A 279 16.01 12.06 11.13
N HIS A 280 16.26 10.95 11.82
CA HIS A 280 17.08 10.89 13.03
C HIS A 280 18.11 9.78 12.84
N ARG A 281 19.15 10.09 12.06
CA ARG A 281 20.30 9.20 11.87
C ARG A 281 21.07 9.09 13.18
N MET A 282 21.34 7.87 13.60
CA MET A 282 22.05 7.53 14.83
C MET A 282 22.88 6.25 14.64
N THR A 283 23.79 5.99 15.55
CA THR A 283 24.47 4.71 15.68
C THR A 283 23.53 3.67 16.28
N GLN A 284 23.83 2.37 16.10
CA GLN A 284 23.09 1.29 16.77
C GLN A 284 23.11 1.44 18.31
N GLN A 285 24.20 1.97 18.86
CA GLN A 285 24.34 2.19 20.31
C GLN A 285 23.39 3.29 20.81
N GLU A 286 23.32 4.41 20.09
CA GLU A 286 22.38 5.51 20.38
C GLU A 286 20.93 5.04 20.24
N ALA A 287 20.60 4.24 19.22
CA ALA A 287 19.28 3.64 19.08
C ALA A 287 18.94 2.73 20.27
N SER A 288 19.85 1.86 20.68
CA SER A 288 19.68 1.03 21.87
C SER A 288 19.49 1.84 23.15
N ALA A 289 20.21 2.96 23.31
CA ALA A 289 20.06 3.85 24.46
C ALA A 289 18.72 4.59 24.48
N LEU A 290 18.15 4.90 23.31
CA LEU A 290 16.83 5.54 23.16
C LEU A 290 15.68 4.65 23.66
N ALA A 291 15.81 3.32 23.47
CA ALA A 291 14.76 2.35 23.74
C ALA A 291 15.32 1.10 24.47
N PRO A 292 15.79 1.25 25.73
CA PRO A 292 16.59 0.22 26.41
C PRO A 292 15.88 -1.13 26.60
N ASN A 293 14.56 -1.13 26.81
CA ASN A 293 13.80 -2.37 27.01
C ASN A 293 13.49 -3.13 25.71
N LEU A 294 13.71 -2.53 24.54
CA LEU A 294 13.60 -3.26 23.26
C LEU A 294 14.83 -4.13 22.98
N SER A 295 15.87 -4.05 23.82
CA SER A 295 17.11 -4.82 23.65
C SER A 295 17.68 -4.70 22.23
N LEU A 296 17.70 -3.47 21.67
CA LEU A 296 17.94 -3.27 20.24
C LEU A 296 19.29 -3.80 19.75
N THR A 297 20.31 -3.87 20.60
CA THR A 297 21.57 -4.54 20.27
C THR A 297 21.35 -6.00 19.87
N ARG A 298 20.61 -6.76 20.67
CA ARG A 298 20.25 -8.16 20.34
C ARG A 298 19.33 -8.22 19.13
N TYR A 299 18.44 -7.23 18.99
CA TYR A 299 17.56 -7.16 17.83
C TYR A 299 18.36 -7.02 16.53
N PHE A 300 19.30 -6.07 16.45
CA PHE A 300 20.15 -5.85 15.27
C PHE A 300 20.97 -7.08 14.92
N GLU A 301 21.57 -7.74 15.91
CA GLU A 301 22.29 -9.01 15.73
C GLU A 301 21.36 -10.12 15.20
N GLY A 302 20.19 -10.26 15.81
CA GLY A 302 19.22 -11.30 15.49
C GLY A 302 18.57 -11.16 14.11
N VAL A 303 18.45 -9.93 13.60
CA VAL A 303 18.00 -9.65 12.21
C VAL A 303 19.15 -9.43 11.24
N HIS A 304 20.37 -9.77 11.64
CA HIS A 304 21.58 -9.74 10.80
C HIS A 304 21.91 -8.35 10.22
N THR A 305 21.65 -7.29 10.99
CA THR A 305 22.11 -5.94 10.64
C THR A 305 23.63 -5.88 10.72
N PRO A 306 24.35 -5.40 9.68
CA PRO A 306 25.80 -5.30 9.75
C PRO A 306 26.25 -4.44 10.95
N ALA A 307 27.36 -4.84 11.58
CA ALA A 307 27.92 -4.10 12.70
C ALA A 307 28.28 -2.66 12.26
N ASN A 308 28.07 -1.69 13.15
CA ASN A 308 28.34 -0.27 12.92
C ASN A 308 27.53 0.39 11.80
N SER A 309 26.53 -0.27 11.21
CA SER A 309 25.59 0.41 10.30
C SER A 309 24.88 1.54 11.02
N ALA A 310 24.75 2.68 10.36
CA ALA A 310 23.87 3.73 10.82
C ALA A 310 22.41 3.27 10.79
N VAL A 311 21.61 3.86 11.67
CA VAL A 311 20.18 3.61 11.81
C VAL A 311 19.46 4.94 11.72
N ASN A 312 18.48 5.06 10.84
CA ASN A 312 17.51 6.13 10.92
C ASN A 312 16.32 5.67 11.77
N VAL A 313 16.07 6.35 12.90
CA VAL A 313 14.86 6.13 13.71
C VAL A 313 13.83 7.17 13.35
N GLY A 314 12.85 6.79 12.53
CA GLY A 314 11.87 7.72 11.97
C GLY A 314 10.99 8.40 13.02
N GLN A 315 10.63 7.71 14.10
CA GLN A 315 9.80 8.27 15.18
C GLN A 315 10.36 7.93 16.56
N PRO A 316 11.35 8.69 17.06
CA PRO A 316 12.03 8.39 18.32
C PRO A 316 11.08 8.25 19.52
N ASP A 317 10.06 9.09 19.62
CA ASP A 317 9.12 9.06 20.75
C ASP A 317 8.21 7.81 20.73
N PHE A 318 7.88 7.29 19.54
CA PHE A 318 7.21 5.99 19.43
C PHE A 318 8.08 4.88 20.02
N PHE A 319 9.38 4.86 19.71
CA PHE A 319 10.29 3.82 20.22
C PHE A 319 10.54 3.92 21.73
N LYS A 320 10.60 5.14 22.29
CA LYS A 320 10.63 5.34 23.74
C LYS A 320 9.38 4.75 24.41
N ALA A 321 8.19 5.08 23.90
CA ALA A 321 6.93 4.56 24.44
C ALA A 321 6.80 3.03 24.27
N ALA A 322 7.17 2.48 23.11
CA ALA A 322 7.20 1.03 22.90
C ALA A 322 8.16 0.34 23.88
N SER A 323 9.32 0.96 24.15
CA SER A 323 10.26 0.49 25.16
C SER A 323 9.64 0.48 26.56
N GLU A 324 8.95 1.54 26.96
CA GLU A 324 8.25 1.58 28.24
C GLU A 324 7.18 0.49 28.32
N LEU A 325 6.36 0.32 27.27
CA LEU A 325 5.29 -0.67 27.22
C LEU A 325 5.79 -2.11 27.36
N ILE A 326 6.97 -2.45 26.85
CA ILE A 326 7.58 -3.78 27.04
C ILE A 326 7.82 -4.07 28.52
N ASN A 327 8.20 -3.07 29.30
CA ASN A 327 8.50 -3.23 30.72
C ASN A 327 7.24 -3.14 31.60
N THR A 328 6.29 -2.28 31.26
CA THR A 328 5.12 -1.99 32.12
C THR A 328 3.90 -2.85 31.83
N THR A 329 3.80 -3.44 30.64
CA THR A 329 2.62 -4.21 30.22
C THR A 329 2.77 -5.68 30.62
N PRO A 330 1.74 -6.33 31.20
CA PRO A 330 1.80 -7.74 31.55
C PRO A 330 2.19 -8.64 30.37
N VAL A 331 2.97 -9.69 30.64
CA VAL A 331 3.46 -10.61 29.61
C VAL A 331 2.31 -11.27 28.85
N ASP A 332 1.20 -11.59 29.52
CA ASP A 332 0.04 -12.21 28.87
C ASP A 332 -0.67 -11.28 27.87
N ASP A 333 -0.52 -9.96 27.98
CA ASP A 333 -1.07 -9.00 27.01
C ASP A 333 -0.21 -8.99 25.75
N TRP A 334 1.11 -9.05 25.92
CA TRP A 334 2.06 -9.21 24.81
C TRP A 334 1.86 -10.54 24.07
N LYS A 335 1.58 -11.63 24.80
CA LYS A 335 1.25 -12.92 24.19
C LYS A 335 -0.02 -12.82 23.35
N ALA A 336 -1.09 -12.22 23.88
CA ALA A 336 -2.32 -12.00 23.14
C ALA A 336 -2.08 -11.14 21.88
N TYR A 337 -1.34 -10.04 22.00
CA TYR A 337 -0.97 -9.16 20.91
C TYR A 337 -0.16 -9.86 19.80
N LEU A 338 0.87 -10.61 20.16
CA LEU A 338 1.68 -11.35 19.20
C LEU A 338 0.89 -12.48 18.53
N THR A 339 0.05 -13.20 19.28
CA THR A 339 -0.86 -14.21 18.73
C THR A 339 -1.79 -13.59 17.69
N TRP A 340 -2.40 -12.44 18.02
CA TRP A 340 -3.23 -11.70 17.07
C TRP A 340 -2.46 -11.26 15.83
N SER A 341 -1.24 -10.73 16.00
CA SER A 341 -0.39 -10.34 14.87
C SER A 341 -0.13 -11.50 13.91
N VAL A 342 0.25 -12.68 14.42
CA VAL A 342 0.51 -13.88 13.62
C VAL A 342 -0.77 -14.34 12.90
N LEU A 343 -1.90 -14.42 13.62
CA LEU A 343 -3.18 -14.82 13.05
C LEU A 343 -3.61 -13.89 11.90
N ARG A 344 -3.57 -12.58 12.14
CA ARG A 344 -3.97 -11.57 11.15
C ARG A 344 -3.06 -11.59 9.92
N ARG A 345 -1.74 -11.70 10.11
CA ARG A 345 -0.77 -11.70 9.00
C ARG A 345 -0.86 -12.91 8.09
N ASN A 346 -1.26 -14.05 8.65
CA ASN A 346 -1.33 -15.31 7.93
C ASN A 346 -2.74 -15.68 7.48
N ALA A 347 -3.78 -14.95 7.90
CA ALA A 347 -5.18 -15.30 7.69
C ALA A 347 -5.55 -15.63 6.23
N ASP A 348 -5.01 -14.87 5.26
CA ASP A 348 -5.29 -15.06 3.83
C ASP A 348 -4.75 -16.39 3.26
N PHE A 349 -3.88 -17.08 4.00
CA PHE A 349 -3.22 -18.32 3.60
C PHE A 349 -3.65 -19.56 4.41
N LEU A 350 -4.53 -19.40 5.39
CA LEU A 350 -5.06 -20.50 6.21
C LEU A 350 -6.36 -21.06 5.57
N SER A 351 -7.17 -21.79 6.36
CA SER A 351 -8.48 -22.25 5.92
C SER A 351 -9.45 -21.10 5.66
N ASP A 352 -10.52 -21.41 4.91
CA ASP A 352 -11.53 -20.43 4.51
C ASP A 352 -12.18 -19.71 5.70
N ASP A 353 -12.28 -20.33 6.87
CA ASP A 353 -12.81 -19.67 8.08
C ASP A 353 -11.97 -18.45 8.50
N PHE A 354 -10.63 -18.56 8.45
CA PHE A 354 -9.73 -17.45 8.75
C PHE A 354 -9.77 -16.40 7.64
N VAL A 355 -9.79 -16.84 6.38
CA VAL A 355 -9.89 -15.95 5.22
C VAL A 355 -11.18 -15.11 5.31
N ASN A 356 -12.31 -15.74 5.61
CA ASN A 356 -13.60 -15.08 5.72
C ASN A 356 -13.65 -14.12 6.93
N ALA A 357 -13.14 -14.54 8.10
CA ALA A 357 -13.04 -13.67 9.26
C ALA A 357 -12.18 -12.42 9.01
N ASN A 358 -11.08 -12.58 8.27
CA ASN A 358 -10.22 -11.47 7.84
C ASN A 358 -10.95 -10.55 6.84
N PHE A 359 -11.64 -11.14 5.85
CA PHE A 359 -12.40 -10.39 4.86
C PHE A 359 -13.55 -9.58 5.48
N ASP A 360 -14.29 -10.14 6.44
CA ASP A 360 -15.41 -9.49 7.12
C ASP A 360 -15.01 -8.12 7.70
N LEU A 361 -13.79 -8.02 8.25
CA LEU A 361 -13.25 -6.76 8.76
C LEU A 361 -12.58 -5.94 7.65
N TYR A 362 -11.49 -6.44 7.07
CA TYR A 362 -10.60 -5.63 6.24
C TYR A 362 -11.12 -5.37 4.83
N GLY A 363 -11.98 -6.24 4.31
CA GLY A 363 -12.66 -6.06 3.03
C GLY A 363 -14.00 -5.36 3.23
N LYS A 364 -14.90 -6.01 3.98
CA LYS A 364 -16.30 -5.56 4.08
C LYS A 364 -16.46 -4.36 5.00
N THR A 365 -16.07 -4.46 6.27
CA THR A 365 -16.33 -3.40 7.25
C THR A 365 -15.51 -2.15 7.00
N LEU A 366 -14.19 -2.28 6.77
CA LEU A 366 -13.30 -1.13 6.65
C LEU A 366 -13.29 -0.51 5.25
N ARG A 367 -13.67 -1.25 4.20
CA ARG A 367 -13.59 -0.78 2.80
C ARG A 367 -14.91 -0.86 2.03
N GLY A 368 -15.96 -1.44 2.60
CA GLY A 368 -17.27 -1.53 1.94
C GLY A 368 -17.36 -2.56 0.81
N GLN A 369 -16.40 -3.49 0.71
CA GLN A 369 -16.41 -4.53 -0.32
C GLN A 369 -17.50 -5.57 -0.01
N ALA A 370 -18.36 -5.88 -0.99
CA ALA A 370 -19.51 -6.75 -0.76
C ALA A 370 -19.13 -8.23 -0.73
N GLU A 371 -18.26 -8.67 -1.64
CA GLU A 371 -17.85 -10.06 -1.82
C GLU A 371 -16.33 -10.19 -1.85
N ILE A 372 -15.81 -11.33 -1.37
CA ILE A 372 -14.39 -11.61 -1.46
C ILE A 372 -13.98 -11.80 -2.92
N GLN A 373 -12.81 -11.29 -3.31
CA GLN A 373 -12.28 -11.53 -4.65
C GLN A 373 -12.14 -13.04 -4.92
N PRO A 374 -12.42 -13.46 -6.17
CA PRO A 374 -12.14 -14.82 -6.62
C PRO A 374 -10.72 -15.25 -6.26
N ARG A 375 -10.56 -16.55 -5.91
CA ARG A 375 -9.28 -17.09 -5.42
C ARG A 375 -8.13 -16.79 -6.38
N TRP A 376 -8.36 -16.92 -7.69
CA TRP A 376 -7.33 -16.65 -8.70
C TRP A 376 -6.80 -15.21 -8.63
N LYS A 377 -7.64 -14.20 -8.42
CA LYS A 377 -7.19 -12.79 -8.29
C LYS A 377 -6.31 -12.61 -7.07
N ARG A 378 -6.72 -13.20 -5.93
CA ARG A 378 -5.94 -13.20 -4.69
C ARG A 378 -4.60 -13.92 -4.86
N CYS A 379 -4.57 -15.00 -5.65
CA CYS A 379 -3.35 -15.74 -5.94
C CYS A 379 -2.42 -15.02 -6.93
N VAL A 380 -2.95 -14.39 -7.98
CA VAL A 380 -2.18 -13.48 -8.85
C VAL A 380 -1.54 -12.37 -8.00
N SER A 381 -2.31 -11.72 -7.12
CA SER A 381 -1.80 -10.69 -6.22
C SER A 381 -0.73 -11.24 -5.27
N THR A 382 -0.88 -12.48 -4.79
CA THR A 382 0.12 -13.13 -3.92
C THR A 382 1.44 -13.34 -4.67
N VAL A 383 1.41 -13.92 -5.87
CA VAL A 383 2.63 -14.11 -6.67
C VAL A 383 3.28 -12.77 -6.99
N ASN A 384 2.49 -11.79 -7.44
CA ASN A 384 3.00 -10.46 -7.78
C ASN A 384 3.63 -9.74 -6.57
N ARG A 385 3.09 -9.92 -5.37
CA ARG A 385 3.66 -9.31 -4.15
C ARG A 385 4.95 -9.99 -3.70
N GLN A 386 5.05 -11.31 -3.83
CA GLN A 386 6.19 -12.07 -3.31
C GLN A 386 7.36 -12.14 -4.29
N ILE A 387 7.07 -12.31 -5.57
CA ILE A 387 8.05 -12.51 -6.65
C ILE A 387 7.63 -11.76 -7.92
N GLY A 388 7.16 -10.52 -7.77
CA GLY A 388 6.63 -9.68 -8.85
C GLY A 388 7.59 -9.44 -10.00
N GLU A 389 8.90 -9.31 -9.73
CA GLU A 389 9.91 -9.14 -10.79
C GLU A 389 9.99 -10.38 -11.70
N ALA A 390 9.95 -11.58 -11.12
CA ALA A 390 9.94 -12.85 -11.86
C ALA A 390 8.68 -12.99 -12.73
N LEU A 391 7.52 -12.60 -12.18
CA LEU A 391 6.27 -12.59 -12.93
C LEU A 391 6.25 -11.48 -13.99
N GLY A 392 6.87 -10.34 -13.70
CA GLY A 392 7.00 -9.19 -14.59
C GLY A 392 7.82 -9.52 -15.84
N GLU A 393 8.89 -10.31 -15.70
CA GLU A 393 9.67 -10.81 -16.83
C GLU A 393 8.82 -11.59 -17.83
N GLU A 394 7.95 -12.47 -17.35
CA GLU A 394 7.01 -13.20 -18.21
C GLU A 394 5.91 -12.30 -18.77
N TYR A 395 5.43 -11.33 -17.98
CA TYR A 395 4.43 -10.37 -18.44
C TYR A 395 4.94 -9.53 -19.61
N VAL A 396 6.16 -8.99 -19.54
CA VAL A 396 6.70 -8.14 -20.63
C VAL A 396 6.86 -8.91 -21.94
N LYS A 397 7.20 -10.22 -21.88
CA LYS A 397 7.28 -11.09 -23.07
C LYS A 397 5.95 -11.19 -23.82
N VAL A 398 4.83 -11.08 -23.10
CA VAL A 398 3.47 -11.27 -23.65
C VAL A 398 2.77 -9.94 -23.95
N ALA A 399 2.98 -8.92 -23.12
CA ALA A 399 2.14 -7.72 -23.08
C ALA A 399 2.87 -6.40 -23.36
N PHE A 400 4.20 -6.40 -23.55
CA PHE A 400 4.98 -5.18 -23.75
C PHE A 400 5.94 -5.24 -24.94
N GLY A 401 5.67 -4.43 -25.98
CA GLY A 401 6.49 -4.34 -27.20
C GLY A 401 7.49 -3.17 -27.20
N PRO A 402 8.61 -3.26 -27.94
CA PRO A 402 9.65 -2.25 -27.98
C PRO A 402 9.17 -0.89 -28.50
N GLU A 403 8.17 -0.85 -29.38
CA GLU A 403 7.62 0.39 -29.92
C GLU A 403 6.90 1.21 -28.85
N ALA A 404 6.28 0.55 -27.86
CA ALA A 404 5.64 1.24 -26.74
C ALA A 404 6.68 1.94 -25.86
N LYS A 405 7.84 1.28 -25.63
CA LYS A 405 8.96 1.88 -24.92
C LYS A 405 9.45 3.14 -25.63
N GLN A 406 9.73 3.06 -26.93
CA GLN A 406 10.24 4.20 -27.70
C GLN A 406 9.28 5.40 -27.66
N ARG A 407 7.96 5.17 -27.77
CA ARG A 407 6.98 6.25 -27.67
C ARG A 407 6.94 6.89 -26.28
N MET A 408 7.07 6.10 -25.21
CA MET A 408 7.11 6.63 -23.86
C MET A 408 8.40 7.41 -23.59
N ASP A 409 9.55 6.93 -24.07
CA ASP A 409 10.83 7.65 -23.95
C ASP A 409 10.74 9.04 -24.63
N GLN A 410 10.12 9.12 -25.81
CA GLN A 410 9.89 10.41 -26.48
C GLN A 410 8.92 11.32 -25.72
N LEU A 411 7.84 10.76 -25.15
CA LEU A 411 6.89 11.55 -24.36
C LEU A 411 7.55 12.13 -23.11
N VAL A 412 8.36 11.33 -22.41
CA VAL A 412 9.13 11.78 -21.23
C VAL A 412 10.07 12.91 -21.61
N ALA A 413 10.85 12.76 -22.68
CA ALA A 413 11.74 13.82 -23.16
C ALA A 413 10.99 15.13 -23.48
N ASN A 414 9.80 15.05 -24.08
CA ASN A 414 8.98 16.22 -24.35
C ASN A 414 8.45 16.89 -23.07
N LEU A 415 8.08 16.10 -22.05
CA LEU A 415 7.62 16.63 -20.76
C LEU A 415 8.77 17.26 -19.97
N GLU A 416 9.96 16.66 -19.99
CA GLU A 416 11.16 17.24 -19.38
C GLU A 416 11.53 18.57 -20.03
N ALA A 417 11.47 18.65 -21.36
CA ALA A 417 11.70 19.90 -22.08
C ALA A 417 10.68 20.98 -21.67
N ALA A 418 9.38 20.67 -21.67
CA ALA A 418 8.33 21.60 -21.28
C ALA A 418 8.48 22.05 -19.81
N LEU A 419 8.79 21.13 -18.88
CA LEU A 419 9.04 21.47 -17.49
C LEU A 419 10.27 22.39 -17.34
N GLY A 420 11.32 22.17 -18.14
CA GLY A 420 12.49 23.06 -18.19
C GLY A 420 12.13 24.48 -18.59
N GLU A 421 11.30 24.64 -19.63
CA GLU A 421 10.78 25.94 -20.07
C GLU A 421 9.92 26.60 -18.97
N ASP A 422 9.01 25.83 -18.36
CA ASP A 422 8.13 26.31 -17.29
C ASP A 422 8.93 26.83 -16.10
N ILE A 423 9.95 26.08 -15.62
CA ILE A 423 10.82 26.49 -14.50
C ILE A 423 11.41 27.89 -14.73
N GLN A 424 11.82 28.20 -15.96
CA GLN A 424 12.41 29.50 -16.28
C GLN A 424 11.39 30.64 -16.21
N SER A 425 10.12 30.37 -16.51
CA SER A 425 9.03 31.35 -16.48
C SER A 425 8.49 31.70 -15.07
N LEU A 426 8.88 30.95 -14.02
CA LEU A 426 8.27 31.10 -12.69
C LEU A 426 8.77 32.34 -11.94
N ASP A 427 7.95 33.37 -11.81
CA ASP A 427 8.31 34.63 -11.11
C ASP A 427 8.51 34.48 -9.60
N TRP A 428 7.94 33.45 -8.99
CA TRP A 428 8.06 33.21 -7.54
C TRP A 428 9.38 32.54 -7.14
N MET A 429 10.19 32.07 -8.10
CA MET A 429 11.49 31.42 -7.85
C MET A 429 12.64 32.38 -8.10
N SER A 430 13.60 32.41 -7.17
CA SER A 430 14.87 33.11 -7.41
C SER A 430 15.66 32.45 -8.55
N ALA A 431 16.54 33.22 -9.20
CA ALA A 431 17.42 32.71 -10.24
C ALA A 431 18.30 31.54 -9.75
N ALA A 432 18.82 31.63 -8.52
CA ALA A 432 19.61 30.55 -7.92
C ALA A 432 18.78 29.26 -7.71
N THR A 433 17.52 29.38 -7.30
CA THR A 433 16.63 28.23 -7.13
C THR A 433 16.26 27.60 -8.47
N LYS A 434 16.00 28.40 -9.52
CA LYS A 434 15.74 27.90 -10.88
C LYS A 434 16.92 27.09 -11.40
N GLN A 435 18.14 27.58 -11.20
CA GLN A 435 19.35 26.86 -11.59
C GLN A 435 19.44 25.48 -10.90
N GLN A 436 19.16 25.40 -9.60
CA GLN A 436 19.16 24.11 -8.88
C GLN A 436 18.04 23.17 -9.34
N ALA A 437 16.86 23.71 -9.68
CA ALA A 437 15.76 22.92 -10.24
C ALA A 437 16.13 22.32 -11.60
N GLU A 438 16.84 23.07 -12.46
CA GLU A 438 17.35 22.53 -13.72
C GLU A 438 18.42 21.44 -13.51
N VAL A 439 19.32 21.62 -12.55
CA VAL A 439 20.31 20.58 -12.22
C VAL A 439 19.59 19.29 -11.85
N LYS A 440 18.53 19.38 -11.04
CA LYS A 440 17.72 18.21 -10.66
C LYS A 440 16.94 17.62 -11.84
N LEU A 441 16.44 18.43 -12.76
CA LEU A 441 15.70 17.96 -13.93
C LEU A 441 16.59 17.18 -14.92
N LYS A 442 17.87 17.53 -15.00
CA LYS A 442 18.84 16.90 -15.92
C LYS A 442 19.56 15.68 -15.34
N ALA A 443 19.42 15.45 -14.03
CA ALA A 443 20.02 14.34 -13.30
C ALA A 443 19.08 13.14 -13.28
#